data_AF-A0A6N7HF70-F1
#
_entry.id   AF-A0A6N7HF70-F1
#
_cell.length_a   1.000
_cell.length_b   1.000
_cell.length_c   1.000
_cell.angle_alpha   90.00
_cell.angle_beta   90.00
_cell.angle_gamma   90.00
#
_symmetry.space_group_name_H-M   'P 1'
#
loop_
_entity.id
_entity.type
_entity.pdbx_description
1 polymer ?
#
loop_
_entity_poly.entity_id
_entity_poly.type
_entity_poly.pdbx_seq_one_letter_code
_entity_poly.pdbx_strand_id
1 'polypeptide(L)'
;MTVVVGVDGAGRTYRLGRLAAASGTAAWWVTGSADGLAAARAEGSLVVVDDAHRLPADTLRALAAAARDGARMVMSRRPTIDRPELAELDEAVSATGGVELMGPLGRDELAALVATVTGRPVSPETAAAVHDASAGLAAVAVAVAAAEGPDPAPALVARVQRRFAILPPDVGAVGRVLALRLDLTDDMLATAAELPAGSLPAPLRTLRDEGLLVPGGERMIPAVAEAVLGELPAAERRR
;
A
#
# COMPACT_ATOMS: atom_id res chain seq x y z
N MET A 1 17.31 -5.59 12.64
CA MET A 1 16.10 -6.10 11.94
C MET A 1 15.16 -4.92 11.68
N THR A 2 14.21 -5.01 10.75
CA THR A 2 13.38 -3.84 10.39
C THR A 2 11.97 -4.25 9.99
N VAL A 3 10.98 -3.59 10.59
CA VAL A 3 9.58 -3.63 10.13
C VAL A 3 9.34 -2.41 9.24
N VAL A 4 8.90 -2.62 8.00
CA VAL A 4 8.53 -1.55 7.06
C VAL A 4 7.02 -1.43 6.99
N VAL A 5 6.47 -0.32 7.46
CA VAL A 5 5.04 -0.08 7.55
C VAL A 5 4.61 0.96 6.53
N GLY A 6 3.53 0.72 5.80
CA GLY A 6 3.06 1.65 4.79
C GLY A 6 1.82 1.11 4.07
N VAL A 7 1.07 2.00 3.43
CA VAL A 7 -0.10 1.59 2.64
C VAL A 7 0.31 0.83 1.39
N ASP A 8 -0.63 0.18 0.73
CA ASP A 8 -0.36 -0.47 -0.55
C ASP A 8 0.10 0.55 -1.60
N GLY A 9 1.16 0.21 -2.33
CA GLY A 9 1.77 1.12 -3.30
C GLY A 9 2.75 2.15 -2.72
N ALA A 10 3.01 2.13 -1.41
CA ALA A 10 4.02 2.99 -0.78
C ALA A 10 5.48 2.62 -1.14
N GLY A 11 5.71 1.45 -1.74
CA GLY A 11 7.08 0.99 -2.09
C GLY A 11 7.72 0.05 -1.04
N ARG A 12 6.91 -0.54 -0.15
CA ARG A 12 7.34 -1.48 0.90
C ARG A 12 8.22 -2.63 0.37
N THR A 13 7.78 -3.31 -0.68
CA THR A 13 8.53 -4.40 -1.33
C THR A 13 9.89 -3.94 -1.86
N TYR A 14 9.93 -2.76 -2.49
CA TYR A 14 11.19 -2.17 -2.97
C TYR A 14 12.14 -1.86 -1.80
N ARG A 15 11.61 -1.32 -0.71
CA ARG A 15 12.40 -1.06 0.51
C ARG A 15 12.92 -2.34 1.14
N LEU A 16 12.12 -3.40 1.23
CA LEU A 16 12.57 -4.72 1.69
C LEU A 16 13.70 -5.27 0.81
N GLY A 17 13.57 -5.16 -0.52
CA GLY A 17 14.62 -5.58 -1.45
C GLY A 17 15.94 -4.83 -1.21
N ARG A 18 15.88 -3.51 -0.95
CA ARG A 18 17.06 -2.72 -0.59
C ARG A 18 17.69 -3.15 0.74
N LEU A 19 16.88 -3.43 1.76
CA LEU A 19 17.36 -3.93 3.05
C LEU A 19 18.01 -5.31 2.91
N ALA A 20 17.40 -6.19 2.12
CA ALA A 20 17.95 -7.51 1.82
C ALA A 20 19.30 -7.41 1.10
N ALA A 21 19.39 -6.58 0.05
CA ALA A 21 20.65 -6.34 -0.67
C ALA A 21 21.73 -5.74 0.24
N ALA A 22 21.37 -4.77 1.09
CA ALA A 22 22.30 -4.14 2.02
C ALA A 22 22.80 -5.08 3.13
N SER A 23 22.08 -6.17 3.42
CA SER A 23 22.47 -7.13 4.46
C SER A 23 23.75 -7.92 4.12
N GLY A 24 24.10 -8.02 2.83
CA GLY A 24 25.21 -8.84 2.35
C GLY A 24 25.01 -10.34 2.54
N THR A 25 23.80 -10.78 2.89
CA THR A 25 23.47 -12.18 3.16
C THR A 25 22.43 -12.70 2.17
N ALA A 26 22.43 -14.01 1.93
CA ALA A 26 21.38 -14.65 1.14
C ALA A 26 20.02 -14.34 1.78
N ALA A 27 19.04 -13.97 0.96
CA ALA A 27 17.70 -13.64 1.41
C ALA A 27 16.74 -14.78 1.03
N TRP A 28 15.97 -15.26 2.01
CA TRP A 28 14.87 -16.18 1.79
C TRP A 28 13.54 -15.43 1.91
N TRP A 29 12.77 -15.43 0.83
CA TRP A 29 11.49 -14.74 0.75
C TRP A 29 10.35 -15.69 1.14
N VAL A 30 9.55 -15.29 2.11
CA VAL A 30 8.38 -16.06 2.54
C VAL A 30 7.32 -16.02 1.45
N THR A 31 6.92 -17.19 0.94
CA THR A 31 5.88 -17.33 -0.08
C THR A 31 4.64 -18.02 0.50
N GLY A 32 3.86 -17.32 1.31
CA GLY A 32 2.56 -17.79 1.83
C GLY A 32 2.61 -18.80 2.99
N SER A 33 3.64 -19.64 3.07
CA SER A 33 3.86 -20.60 4.17
C SER A 33 5.24 -20.45 4.82
N ALA A 34 5.43 -21.08 5.98
CA ALA A 34 6.72 -21.16 6.67
C ALA A 34 7.61 -22.32 6.17
N ASP A 35 7.24 -22.98 5.08
CA ASP A 35 7.99 -24.10 4.54
C ASP A 35 9.38 -23.63 4.06
N GLY A 36 10.43 -24.29 4.52
CA GLY A 36 11.81 -23.88 4.25
C GLY A 36 12.40 -22.90 5.26
N LEU A 37 11.62 -22.38 6.22
CA LEU A 37 12.13 -21.51 7.29
C LEU A 37 13.27 -22.15 8.09
N ALA A 38 13.16 -23.45 8.41
CA ALA A 38 14.21 -24.17 9.13
C ALA A 38 15.53 -24.24 8.33
N ALA A 39 15.45 -24.48 7.01
CA ALA A 39 16.61 -24.51 6.13
C ALA A 39 17.24 -23.11 6.01
N ALA A 40 16.42 -22.08 5.75
CA ALA A 40 16.87 -20.70 5.69
C ALA A 40 17.58 -20.27 6.98
N ARG A 41 17.07 -20.68 8.14
CA ARG A 41 17.72 -20.45 9.44
C ARG A 41 19.06 -21.16 9.55
N ALA A 42 19.12 -22.45 9.18
CA ALA A 42 20.35 -23.23 9.24
C ALA A 42 21.46 -22.66 8.32
N GLU A 43 21.07 -22.11 7.18
CA GLU A 43 21.96 -21.42 6.24
C GLU A 43 22.33 -19.99 6.67
N GLY A 44 21.71 -19.49 7.75
CA GLY A 44 21.90 -18.12 8.21
C GLY A 44 21.33 -17.06 7.27
N SER A 45 20.38 -17.41 6.39
CA SER A 45 19.74 -16.48 5.47
C SER A 45 18.94 -15.40 6.21
N LEU A 46 18.83 -14.21 5.61
CA LEU A 46 17.89 -13.18 6.03
C LEU A 46 16.47 -13.59 5.61
N VAL A 47 15.55 -13.72 6.56
CA VAL A 47 14.13 -13.97 6.28
C VAL A 47 13.47 -12.66 5.86
N VAL A 48 12.85 -12.65 4.70
CA VAL A 48 12.12 -11.49 4.15
C VAL A 48 10.63 -11.83 4.08
N VAL A 49 9.84 -11.12 4.86
CA VAL A 49 8.38 -11.31 4.95
C VAL A 49 7.67 -10.13 4.30
N ASP A 50 7.32 -10.25 3.01
CA ASP A 50 6.55 -9.18 2.35
C ASP A 50 5.05 -9.35 2.60
N ASP A 51 4.35 -8.23 2.77
CA ASP A 51 2.90 -8.18 3.02
C ASP A 51 2.43 -9.14 4.13
N ALA A 52 3.08 -9.11 5.31
CA ALA A 52 2.80 -10.04 6.40
C ALA A 52 1.32 -10.11 6.81
N HIS A 53 0.58 -9.01 6.70
CA HIS A 53 -0.87 -8.94 6.94
C HIS A 53 -1.73 -9.87 6.04
N ARG A 54 -1.15 -10.41 4.96
CA ARG A 54 -1.80 -11.38 4.06
C ARG A 54 -1.51 -12.84 4.41
N LEU A 55 -0.57 -13.09 5.33
CA LEU A 55 -0.17 -14.45 5.67
C LEU A 55 -1.20 -15.14 6.58
N PRO A 56 -1.33 -16.47 6.48
CA PRO A 56 -2.12 -17.26 7.42
C PRO A 56 -1.59 -17.14 8.86
N ALA A 57 -2.49 -17.29 9.84
CA ALA A 57 -2.15 -17.18 11.26
C ALA A 57 -1.04 -18.16 11.68
N ASP A 58 -1.08 -19.40 11.21
CA ASP A 58 -0.07 -20.41 11.55
C ASP A 58 1.33 -20.03 11.03
N THR A 59 1.41 -19.46 9.82
CA THR A 59 2.64 -18.92 9.25
C THR A 59 3.18 -17.77 10.10
N LEU A 60 2.30 -16.84 10.50
CA LEU A 60 2.68 -15.70 11.36
C LEU A 60 3.23 -16.15 12.71
N ARG A 61 2.58 -17.13 13.37
CA ARG A 61 3.05 -17.69 14.64
C ARG A 61 4.41 -18.37 14.50
N ALA A 62 4.62 -19.14 13.43
CA ALA A 62 5.91 -19.78 13.16
C ALA A 62 7.04 -18.75 12.93
N LEU A 63 6.75 -17.68 12.18
CA LEU A 63 7.69 -16.58 11.95
C LEU A 63 7.99 -15.81 13.25
N ALA A 64 6.98 -15.55 14.08
CA ALA A 64 7.15 -14.86 15.36
C ALA A 64 8.03 -15.68 16.32
N ALA A 65 7.79 -17.00 16.40
CA ALA A 65 8.65 -17.91 17.16
C ALA A 65 10.11 -17.88 16.65
N ALA A 66 10.32 -17.97 15.33
CA ALA A 66 11.65 -17.90 14.76
C ALA A 66 12.36 -16.56 15.03
N ALA A 67 11.64 -15.44 14.98
CA ALA A 67 12.18 -14.12 15.30
C ALA A 67 12.60 -14.04 16.77
N ARG A 68 11.79 -14.57 17.71
CA ARG A 68 12.13 -14.65 19.14
C ARG A 68 13.35 -15.54 19.40
N ASP A 69 13.51 -16.60 18.61
CA ASP A 69 14.70 -17.47 18.63
C ASP A 69 15.93 -16.84 17.95
N GLY A 70 15.86 -15.59 17.50
CA GLY A 70 16.98 -14.84 16.92
C GLY A 70 17.16 -14.97 15.41
N ALA A 71 16.18 -15.50 14.67
CA ALA A 71 16.24 -15.50 13.21
C ALA A 71 16.30 -14.05 12.67
N ARG A 72 17.28 -13.76 11.79
CA ARG A 72 17.38 -12.45 11.14
C ARG A 72 16.22 -12.24 10.20
N MET A 73 15.41 -11.22 10.48
CA MET A 73 14.18 -10.96 9.74
C MET A 73 14.01 -9.49 9.39
N VAL A 74 13.46 -9.25 8.20
CA VAL A 74 12.83 -7.98 7.82
C VAL A 74 11.43 -8.29 7.32
N MET A 75 10.48 -7.42 7.63
CA MET A 75 9.09 -7.63 7.22
C MET A 75 8.43 -6.35 6.76
N SER A 76 7.40 -6.46 5.92
CA SER A 76 6.51 -5.36 5.60
C SER A 76 5.07 -5.64 5.98
N ARG A 77 4.33 -4.58 6.31
CA ARG A 77 2.87 -4.68 6.53
C ARG A 77 2.16 -3.35 6.29
N ARG A 78 0.83 -3.43 6.28
CA ARG A 78 -0.05 -2.26 6.35
C ARG A 78 0.03 -1.57 7.71
N PRO A 79 -0.40 -0.30 7.80
CA PRO A 79 -0.50 0.42 9.07
C PRO A 79 -1.40 -0.29 10.07
N THR A 80 -2.58 -0.74 9.65
CA THR A 80 -3.51 -1.46 10.53
C THR A 80 -2.97 -2.83 10.91
N ILE A 81 -3.01 -3.12 12.21
CA ILE A 81 -2.84 -4.46 12.77
C ILE A 81 -4.23 -4.97 13.14
N ASP A 82 -4.71 -5.97 12.41
CA ASP A 82 -6.09 -6.46 12.49
C ASP A 82 -6.24 -7.74 13.32
N ARG A 83 -5.12 -8.36 13.72
CA ARG A 83 -5.09 -9.66 14.41
C ARG A 83 -3.88 -9.82 15.33
N PRO A 84 -3.99 -10.61 16.41
CA PRO A 84 -2.93 -10.77 17.39
C PRO A 84 -1.66 -11.41 16.82
N GLU A 85 -1.77 -12.37 15.89
CA GLU A 85 -0.58 -13.04 15.33
C GLU A 85 0.31 -12.08 14.53
N LEU A 86 -0.29 -11.09 13.87
CA LEU A 86 0.47 -10.04 13.18
C LEU A 86 1.14 -9.10 14.18
N ALA A 87 0.46 -8.77 15.28
CA ALA A 87 1.01 -7.96 16.37
C ALA A 87 2.22 -8.66 17.01
N GLU A 88 2.10 -9.96 17.28
CA GLU A 88 3.16 -10.77 17.85
C GLU A 88 4.40 -10.85 16.96
N LEU A 89 4.20 -11.00 15.64
CA LEU A 89 5.31 -10.99 14.68
C LEU A 89 5.97 -9.60 14.62
N ASP A 90 5.16 -8.53 14.57
CA ASP A 90 5.65 -7.15 14.55
C ASP A 90 6.52 -6.84 15.78
N GLU A 91 6.04 -7.19 16.97
CA GLU A 91 6.76 -7.04 18.23
C GLU A 91 8.07 -7.83 18.22
N ALA A 92 8.04 -9.11 17.82
CA ALA A 92 9.22 -9.96 17.79
C ALA A 92 10.32 -9.43 16.85
N VAL A 93 9.94 -8.92 15.67
CA VAL A 93 10.91 -8.39 14.69
C VAL A 93 11.41 -7.00 15.11
N SER A 94 10.53 -6.15 15.65
CA SER A 94 10.90 -4.80 16.07
C SER A 94 11.73 -4.78 17.37
N ALA A 95 11.60 -5.77 18.25
CA ALA A 95 12.40 -5.88 19.49
C ALA A 95 13.92 -5.91 19.27
N THR A 96 14.38 -6.42 18.11
CA THR A 96 15.80 -6.50 17.74
C THR A 96 16.16 -5.47 16.64
N GLY A 97 15.30 -4.49 16.44
CA GLY A 97 15.27 -3.67 15.24
C GLY A 97 14.58 -2.33 15.43
N GLY A 98 14.12 -1.77 14.32
CA GLY A 98 13.31 -0.56 14.30
C GLY A 98 12.09 -0.72 13.40
N VAL A 99 11.15 0.22 13.55
CA VAL A 99 9.99 0.36 12.68
C VAL A 99 10.23 1.55 11.75
N GLU A 100 10.21 1.31 10.46
CA GLU A 100 10.29 2.34 9.43
C GLU A 100 8.89 2.61 8.87
N LEU A 101 8.38 3.82 9.10
CA LEU A 101 7.10 4.26 8.55
C LEU A 101 7.33 4.89 7.16
N MET A 102 6.77 4.26 6.14
CA MET A 102 6.73 4.76 4.78
C MET A 102 5.54 5.70 4.59
N GLY A 103 5.83 7.00 4.63
CA GLY A 103 4.90 8.06 4.27
C GLY A 103 4.86 8.32 2.75
N PRO A 104 4.05 9.31 2.33
CA PRO A 104 4.15 9.83 0.97
C PRO A 104 5.54 10.40 0.69
N LEU A 105 5.96 10.29 -0.56
CA LEU A 105 7.21 10.87 -1.04
C LEU A 105 7.09 12.39 -1.12
N GLY A 106 8.13 13.08 -0.68
CA GLY A 106 8.30 14.51 -0.96
C GLY A 106 8.53 14.78 -2.44
N ARG A 107 8.42 16.04 -2.86
CA ARG A 107 8.57 16.44 -4.28
C ARG A 107 9.93 16.04 -4.86
N ASP A 108 11.01 16.16 -4.09
CA ASP A 108 12.37 15.83 -4.56
C ASP A 108 12.55 14.32 -4.74
N GLU A 109 12.06 13.53 -3.78
CA GLU A 109 12.06 12.07 -3.85
C GLU A 109 11.20 11.58 -5.02
N LEU A 110 10.06 12.23 -5.26
CA LEU A 110 9.19 11.97 -6.38
C LEU A 110 9.87 12.30 -7.72
N ALA A 111 10.53 13.45 -7.81
CA ALA A 111 11.28 13.84 -9.00
C ALA A 111 12.37 12.81 -9.34
N ALA A 112 13.10 12.32 -8.33
CA ALA A 112 14.09 11.26 -8.50
C ALA A 112 13.46 9.93 -8.94
N LEU A 113 12.33 9.54 -8.35
CA LEU A 113 11.58 8.33 -8.74
C LEU A 113 11.09 8.42 -10.20
N VAL A 114 10.47 9.54 -10.57
CA VAL A 114 9.96 9.78 -11.92
C VAL A 114 11.10 9.82 -12.93
N ALA A 115 12.23 10.44 -12.59
CA ALA A 115 13.39 10.47 -13.47
C ALA A 115 13.96 9.06 -13.71
N THR A 116 13.97 8.24 -12.66
CA THR A 116 14.40 6.83 -12.76
C THR A 116 13.50 6.03 -13.68
N VAL A 117 12.17 6.19 -13.56
CA VAL A 117 11.21 5.42 -14.36
C VAL A 117 11.15 5.90 -15.81
N THR A 118 11.19 7.20 -16.03
CA THR A 118 11.09 7.78 -17.39
C THR A 118 12.43 7.84 -18.12
N GLY A 119 13.54 7.56 -17.41
CA GLY A 119 14.90 7.66 -17.93
C GLY A 119 15.34 9.09 -18.26
N ARG A 120 14.62 10.11 -17.78
CA ARG A 120 14.84 11.53 -18.15
C ARG A 120 14.73 12.43 -16.92
N PRO A 121 15.52 13.51 -16.82
CA PRO A 121 15.34 14.51 -15.77
C PRO A 121 13.92 15.10 -15.79
N VAL A 122 13.39 15.41 -14.61
CA VAL A 122 12.04 15.91 -14.40
C VAL A 122 12.12 17.35 -13.95
N SER A 123 11.34 18.24 -14.57
CA SER A 123 11.26 19.64 -14.12
C SER A 123 10.52 19.74 -12.79
N PRO A 124 10.79 20.76 -11.96
CA PRO A 124 10.06 20.99 -10.71
C PRO A 124 8.53 21.08 -10.90
N GLU A 125 8.09 21.67 -12.01
CA GLU A 125 6.66 21.81 -12.35
C GLU A 125 6.03 20.46 -12.65
N THR A 126 6.74 19.59 -13.38
CA THR A 126 6.29 18.23 -13.65
C THR A 126 6.25 17.41 -12.36
N ALA A 127 7.28 17.53 -11.52
CA ALA A 127 7.30 16.85 -10.22
C ALA A 127 6.16 17.32 -9.31
N ALA A 128 5.83 18.61 -9.31
CA ALA A 128 4.69 19.15 -8.57
C ALA A 128 3.35 18.61 -9.11
N ALA A 129 3.17 18.58 -10.44
CA ALA A 129 1.95 18.03 -11.05
C ALA A 129 1.76 16.54 -10.73
N VAL A 130 2.83 15.74 -10.83
CA VAL A 130 2.77 14.31 -10.45
C VAL A 130 2.50 14.16 -8.96
N HIS A 131 3.11 15.00 -8.11
CA HIS A 131 2.88 14.97 -6.67
C HIS A 131 1.41 15.24 -6.34
N ASP A 132 0.83 16.29 -6.93
CA ASP A 132 -0.56 16.67 -6.68
C ASP A 132 -1.53 15.60 -7.19
N ALA A 133 -1.26 14.99 -8.35
CA ALA A 133 -2.08 13.92 -8.92
C ALA A 133 -1.99 12.61 -8.11
N SER A 134 -0.82 12.28 -7.57
CA SER A 134 -0.55 11.01 -6.88
C SER A 134 -0.63 11.08 -5.35
N ALA A 135 -0.75 12.28 -4.79
CA ALA A 135 -0.59 12.56 -3.36
C ALA A 135 0.73 12.00 -2.77
N GLY A 136 1.80 11.95 -3.58
CA GLY A 136 3.11 11.41 -3.20
C GLY A 136 3.17 9.89 -3.07
N LEU A 137 2.13 9.15 -3.46
CA LEU A 137 2.14 7.69 -3.39
C LEU A 137 2.94 7.09 -4.55
N ALA A 138 4.05 6.41 -4.25
CA ALA A 138 5.03 5.94 -5.24
C ALA A 138 4.41 5.17 -6.41
N ALA A 139 3.57 4.17 -6.15
CA ALA A 139 2.96 3.37 -7.23
C ALA A 139 2.02 4.19 -8.14
N VAL A 140 1.30 5.17 -7.58
CA VAL A 140 0.40 6.05 -8.37
C VAL A 140 1.25 7.05 -9.16
N ALA A 141 2.26 7.64 -8.54
CA ALA A 141 3.18 8.57 -9.19
C ALA A 141 3.88 7.96 -10.40
N VAL A 142 4.35 6.71 -10.28
CA VAL A 142 4.95 5.95 -11.38
C VAL A 142 3.96 5.79 -12.54
N ALA A 143 2.70 5.45 -12.24
CA ALA A 143 1.69 5.28 -13.28
C ALA A 143 1.30 6.60 -13.94
N VAL A 144 1.14 7.69 -13.16
CA VAL A 144 0.85 9.04 -13.67
C VAL A 144 2.00 9.54 -14.55
N ALA A 145 3.25 9.35 -14.12
CA ALA A 145 4.41 9.78 -14.88
C ALA A 145 4.60 9.02 -16.21
N ALA A 146 4.07 7.81 -16.31
CA ALA A 146 4.12 7.00 -17.52
C ALA A 146 2.95 7.29 -18.49
N ALA A 147 2.01 8.16 -18.12
CA ALA A 147 0.86 8.50 -18.96
C ALA A 147 1.27 9.40 -20.13
N GLU A 148 0.77 9.08 -21.33
CA GLU A 148 0.92 9.91 -22.52
C GLU A 148 -0.41 10.63 -22.79
N GLY A 149 -0.58 11.83 -22.23
CA GLY A 149 -1.75 12.67 -22.47
C GLY A 149 -2.62 12.91 -21.22
N PRO A 150 -3.82 13.51 -21.41
CA PRO A 150 -4.69 13.93 -20.32
C PRO A 150 -5.56 12.81 -19.73
N ASP A 151 -5.66 11.67 -20.41
CA ASP A 151 -6.48 10.54 -19.96
C ASP A 151 -5.79 9.77 -18.83
N PRO A 152 -6.55 9.12 -17.93
CA PRO A 152 -5.98 8.30 -16.87
C PRO A 152 -5.05 7.22 -17.43
N ALA A 153 -3.88 7.06 -16.80
CA ALA A 153 -2.90 6.07 -17.24
C ALA A 153 -3.52 4.66 -17.31
N PRO A 154 -3.47 3.94 -18.44
CA PRO A 154 -4.08 2.60 -18.57
C PRO A 154 -3.60 1.61 -17.50
N ALA A 155 -2.32 1.70 -17.12
CA ALA A 155 -1.76 0.87 -16.05
C ALA A 155 -2.39 1.17 -14.67
N LEU A 156 -2.70 2.45 -14.39
CA LEU A 156 -3.39 2.86 -13.17
C LEU A 156 -4.84 2.39 -13.19
N VAL A 157 -5.56 2.58 -14.31
CA VAL A 157 -6.93 2.10 -14.48
C VAL A 157 -7.00 0.59 -14.23
N ALA A 158 -6.16 -0.20 -14.91
CA ALA A 158 -6.14 -1.65 -14.73
C ALA A 158 -5.79 -2.07 -13.29
N ARG A 159 -4.93 -1.32 -12.60
CA ARG A 159 -4.63 -1.56 -11.18
C ARG A 159 -5.85 -1.28 -10.30
N VAL A 160 -6.52 -0.16 -10.50
CA VAL A 160 -7.71 0.23 -9.75
C VAL A 160 -8.85 -0.76 -9.98
N GLN A 161 -9.12 -1.15 -11.23
CA GLN A 161 -10.10 -2.18 -11.58
C GLN A 161 -9.83 -3.50 -10.85
N ARG A 162 -8.60 -4.04 -10.99
CA ARG A 162 -8.20 -5.27 -10.29
C ARG A 162 -8.39 -5.16 -8.78
N ARG A 163 -8.19 -3.95 -8.22
CA ARG A 163 -8.36 -3.73 -6.80
C ARG A 163 -9.83 -3.71 -6.39
N PHE A 164 -10.66 -2.93 -7.07
CA PHE A 164 -12.09 -2.88 -6.81
C PHE A 164 -12.80 -4.22 -7.03
N ALA A 165 -12.29 -5.07 -7.93
CA ALA A 165 -12.80 -6.42 -8.15
C ALA A 165 -12.65 -7.37 -6.95
N ILE A 166 -11.73 -7.09 -6.03
CA ILE A 166 -11.47 -7.93 -4.85
C ILE A 166 -11.83 -7.24 -3.53
N LEU A 167 -12.31 -5.99 -3.57
CA LEU A 167 -12.73 -5.29 -2.37
C LEU A 167 -14.11 -5.80 -1.92
N PRO A 168 -14.36 -5.82 -0.60
CA PRO A 168 -15.71 -6.00 -0.09
C PRO A 168 -16.69 -4.97 -0.71
N PRO A 169 -17.96 -5.36 -0.98
CA PRO A 169 -18.90 -4.50 -1.69
C PRO A 169 -19.12 -3.12 -1.06
N ASP A 170 -19.17 -3.06 0.27
CA ASP A 170 -19.29 -1.84 1.08
C ASP A 170 -18.07 -0.92 0.90
N VAL A 171 -16.86 -1.48 0.93
CA VAL A 171 -15.61 -0.74 0.67
C VAL A 171 -15.59 -0.17 -0.75
N GLY A 172 -16.01 -0.98 -1.73
CA GLY A 172 -16.13 -0.54 -3.13
C GLY A 172 -17.17 0.57 -3.32
N ALA A 173 -18.30 0.52 -2.62
CA ALA A 173 -19.33 1.54 -2.67
C ALA A 173 -18.82 2.89 -2.13
N VAL A 174 -18.20 2.88 -0.93
CA VAL A 174 -17.57 4.10 -0.36
C VAL A 174 -16.49 4.64 -1.29
N GLY A 175 -15.66 3.77 -1.87
CA GLY A 175 -14.64 4.16 -2.85
C GLY A 175 -15.24 4.87 -4.07
N ARG A 176 -16.34 4.36 -4.64
CA ARG A 176 -17.00 5.00 -5.78
C ARG A 176 -17.56 6.39 -5.44
N VAL A 177 -18.18 6.55 -4.26
CA VAL A 177 -18.67 7.87 -3.82
C VAL A 177 -17.51 8.85 -3.60
N LEU A 178 -16.43 8.43 -2.93
CA LEU A 178 -15.25 9.26 -2.71
C LEU A 178 -14.53 9.66 -4.01
N ALA A 179 -14.64 8.86 -5.07
CA ALA A 179 -14.10 9.22 -6.39
C ALA A 179 -14.78 10.45 -7.00
N LEU A 180 -16.00 10.81 -6.58
CA LEU A 180 -16.66 12.05 -6.98
C LEU A 180 -15.99 13.29 -6.38
N ARG A 181 -15.11 13.11 -5.38
CA ARG A 181 -14.33 14.18 -4.71
C ARG A 181 -15.21 15.32 -4.17
N LEU A 182 -16.42 14.97 -3.76
CA LEU A 182 -17.36 15.87 -3.10
C LEU A 182 -16.96 16.04 -1.63
N ASP A 183 -17.21 17.23 -1.08
CA ASP A 183 -17.03 17.50 0.34
C ASP A 183 -18.29 17.03 1.10
N LEU A 184 -18.27 15.77 1.53
CA LEU A 184 -19.40 15.11 2.19
C LEU A 184 -19.09 14.91 3.66
N THR A 185 -20.11 15.08 4.51
CA THR A 185 -20.03 14.60 5.90
C THR A 185 -20.08 13.07 5.93
N ASP A 186 -19.59 12.48 7.03
CA ASP A 186 -19.64 11.03 7.24
C ASP A 186 -21.06 10.45 7.07
N ASP A 187 -22.08 11.15 7.58
CA ASP A 187 -23.48 10.72 7.44
C ASP A 187 -23.96 10.74 5.98
N MET A 188 -23.57 11.76 5.22
CA MET A 188 -23.89 11.85 3.79
C MET A 188 -23.13 10.79 2.98
N LEU A 189 -21.86 10.56 3.31
CA LEU A 189 -21.05 9.52 2.67
C LEU A 189 -21.59 8.13 2.96
N ALA A 190 -21.95 7.84 4.21
CA ALA A 190 -22.58 6.57 4.59
C ALA A 190 -23.92 6.38 3.86
N THR A 191 -24.76 7.42 3.82
CA THR A 191 -26.04 7.38 3.10
C THR A 191 -25.84 7.13 1.60
N ALA A 192 -24.92 7.87 0.96
CA ALA A 192 -24.63 7.72 -0.47
C ALA A 192 -24.02 6.36 -0.82
N ALA A 193 -23.29 5.74 0.11
CA ALA A 193 -22.74 4.39 -0.03
C ALA A 193 -23.71 3.28 0.41
N GLU A 194 -24.95 3.63 0.78
CA GLU A 194 -25.98 2.70 1.28
C GLU A 194 -25.53 1.90 2.51
N LEU A 195 -24.75 2.53 3.40
CA LEU A 195 -24.24 1.91 4.63
C LEU A 195 -25.07 2.28 5.86
N PRO A 196 -25.16 1.36 6.85
CA PRO A 196 -25.71 1.69 8.16
C PRO A 196 -24.92 2.80 8.85
N ALA A 197 -25.61 3.57 9.69
CA ALA A 197 -24.97 4.58 10.53
C ALA A 197 -23.86 3.96 11.40
N GLY A 198 -22.68 4.57 11.40
CA GLY A 198 -21.52 4.11 12.16
C GLY A 198 -20.70 2.98 11.50
N SER A 199 -21.09 2.46 10.33
CA SER A 199 -20.32 1.43 9.62
C SER A 199 -19.16 1.98 8.79
N LEU A 200 -19.13 3.29 8.53
CA LEU A 200 -18.15 3.96 7.67
C LEU A 200 -16.66 3.84 8.08
N PRO A 201 -16.28 3.84 9.38
CA PRO A 201 -14.86 3.83 9.76
C PRO A 201 -14.07 2.62 9.26
N ALA A 202 -14.70 1.44 9.17
CA ALA A 202 -14.03 0.23 8.70
C ALA A 202 -13.71 0.29 7.19
N PRO A 203 -14.66 0.59 6.29
CA PRO A 203 -14.39 0.86 4.88
C PRO A 203 -13.33 1.93 4.63
N LEU A 204 -13.39 3.07 5.34
CA LEU A 204 -12.39 4.13 5.19
C LEU A 204 -10.99 3.67 5.59
N ARG A 205 -10.88 2.89 6.66
CA ARG A 205 -9.60 2.29 7.07
C ARG A 205 -9.07 1.35 6.01
N THR A 206 -9.93 0.49 5.44
CA THR A 206 -9.54 -0.38 4.34
C THR A 206 -9.06 0.43 3.15
N LEU A 207 -9.83 1.41 2.64
CA LEU A 207 -9.41 2.26 1.52
C LEU A 207 -8.07 2.98 1.78
N ARG A 208 -7.83 3.42 3.01
CA ARG A 208 -6.56 4.02 3.43
C ARG A 208 -5.40 3.04 3.35
N ASP A 209 -5.57 1.85 3.95
CA ASP A 209 -4.57 0.79 3.90
C ASP A 209 -4.28 0.33 2.46
N GLU A 210 -5.28 0.43 1.59
CA GLU A 210 -5.18 0.16 0.17
C GLU A 210 -4.45 1.22 -0.64
N GLY A 211 -4.05 2.33 -0.02
CA GLY A 211 -3.40 3.44 -0.70
C GLY A 211 -4.29 4.10 -1.74
N LEU A 212 -5.61 4.11 -1.51
CA LEU A 212 -6.58 4.76 -2.39
C LEU A 212 -6.91 6.19 -1.93
N LEU A 213 -6.64 6.49 -0.66
CA LEU A 213 -6.91 7.80 -0.06
C LEU A 213 -5.64 8.64 0.06
N VAL A 214 -5.82 9.96 0.00
CA VAL A 214 -4.77 10.95 0.28
C VAL A 214 -4.25 10.73 1.70
N PRO A 215 -2.93 10.65 1.91
CA PRO A 215 -2.34 10.50 3.24
C PRO A 215 -2.81 11.60 4.21
N GLY A 216 -3.25 11.18 5.41
CA GLY A 216 -3.74 12.11 6.44
C GLY A 216 -5.15 12.66 6.20
N GLY A 217 -5.85 12.25 5.13
CA GLY A 217 -7.22 12.68 4.84
C GLY A 217 -8.13 11.52 4.42
N GLU A 218 -9.38 11.87 4.09
CA GLU A 218 -10.42 10.91 3.69
C GLU A 218 -10.90 11.14 2.24
N ARG A 219 -10.08 11.86 1.46
CA ARG A 219 -10.32 12.09 0.03
C ARG A 219 -9.59 11.05 -0.80
N MET A 220 -10.20 10.62 -1.90
CA MET A 220 -9.53 9.78 -2.90
C MET A 220 -8.31 10.50 -3.48
N ILE A 221 -7.23 9.75 -3.74
CA ILE A 221 -6.08 10.29 -4.50
C ILE A 221 -6.58 10.75 -5.88
N PRO A 222 -6.23 11.96 -6.37
CA PRO A 222 -6.83 12.52 -7.58
C PRO A 222 -6.75 11.60 -8.81
N ALA A 223 -5.57 11.06 -9.13
CA ALA A 223 -5.41 10.15 -10.27
C ALA A 223 -6.17 8.83 -10.09
N VAL A 224 -6.33 8.37 -8.85
CA VAL A 224 -7.15 7.17 -8.54
C VAL A 224 -8.63 7.48 -8.74
N ALA A 225 -9.10 8.66 -8.30
CA ALA A 225 -10.47 9.10 -8.50
C ALA A 225 -10.82 9.17 -9.99
N GLU A 226 -9.96 9.76 -10.80
CA GLU A 226 -10.11 9.82 -12.26
C GLU A 226 -10.17 8.43 -12.89
N ALA A 227 -9.29 7.51 -12.44
CA ALA A 227 -9.32 6.13 -12.88
C ALA A 227 -10.62 5.39 -12.50
N VAL A 228 -11.18 5.64 -11.31
CA VAL A 228 -12.48 5.08 -10.91
C VAL A 228 -13.62 5.67 -11.74
N LEU A 229 -13.63 6.98 -11.97
CA LEU A 229 -14.69 7.66 -12.72
C LEU A 229 -14.67 7.34 -14.22
N GLY A 230 -13.49 7.09 -14.78
CA GLY A 230 -13.33 6.66 -16.18
C GLY A 230 -14.07 5.36 -16.50
N GLU A 231 -14.25 4.50 -15.50
CA GLU A 231 -14.94 3.21 -15.61
C GLU A 231 -16.45 3.31 -15.43
N LEU A 232 -16.94 4.35 -14.75
CA LEU A 232 -18.36 4.48 -14.47
C LEU A 232 -19.12 4.96 -15.72
N PRO A 233 -20.22 4.30 -16.11
CA PRO A 233 -21.14 4.82 -17.11
C PRO A 233 -21.60 6.24 -16.76
N ALA A 234 -21.80 7.09 -17.76
CA ALA A 234 -22.18 8.49 -17.52
C ALA A 234 -23.54 8.66 -16.79
N ALA A 235 -24.40 7.63 -16.82
CA ALA A 235 -25.64 7.62 -16.05
C ALA A 235 -25.38 7.35 -14.56
N GLU A 236 -24.46 6.44 -14.24
CA GLU A 236 -24.09 6.10 -12.86
C GLU A 236 -23.32 7.24 -12.20
N ARG A 237 -22.47 7.96 -12.95
CA ARG A 237 -21.78 9.16 -12.45
C ARG A 237 -22.71 10.32 -12.08
N ARG A 238 -23.90 10.39 -12.69
CA ARG A 238 -24.87 11.48 -12.48
C ARG A 238 -25.86 11.20 -11.36
N ARG A 239 -26.02 9.92 -10.99
CA ARG A 239 -26.90 9.47 -9.93
C ARG A 239 -26.21 9.66 -8.58
#